data_AF-A0A0S3QTB8-F1
#
_entry.id   AF-A0A0S3QTB8-F1
#
_cell.length_a   1.000
_cell.length_b   1.000
_cell.length_c   1.000
_cell.angle_alpha   90.00
_cell.angle_beta   90.00
_cell.angle_gamma   90.00
#
_symmetry.space_group_name_H-M   'P 1'
#
loop_
_entity.id
_entity.type
_entity.pdbx_description
1 polymer ?
#
loop_
_entity_poly.entity_id
_entity_poly.type
_entity_poly.pdbx_seq_one_letter_code
_entity_poly.pdbx_strand_id
1 'polypeptide(L)'
;MSEKNLIPNSQTFQDLSMEELISHILNLVALVERKLYLEQHPEDKGNGFRDRNLSCGSLTFDIRVPRTRKGGFRPFFLPDKWKRQTKEGFVNLAYSILLSSRSIEAAKRSLRDMEVPLSESYLEEIISEVREYFDVLNSSFIEPDQFALVLDAKVVKVKVNTTVSNYTIYSAVGISLEGQKEVLGITVTDGNESLNGWRSFLKSLMDRGLRRVLIVVHDDFSGLSNLVRSLFPKADDQICTVHMLRNLKYRLSPKVYQKFKERFQTIKNAFSYELGSSLFEDACEMIAQYEGETARRLLQKKESYLAFLKYPAEVRSSISSTNIAECFNRRIEDAEQLSGGYFHSVKDLKLKLAIIVKGLHNGRWRKPTYKIASVSHILKAEFRNRFENECNEVQTHFS
;
A
#
# COMPACT_ATOMS: atom_id res chain seq x y z
N MET A 1 2.69 27.81 37.33
CA MET A 1 3.96 27.55 36.59
C MET A 1 3.76 27.99 35.15
N SER A 2 4.70 28.74 34.58
CA SER A 2 4.61 29.34 33.24
C SER A 2 4.96 28.33 32.14
N GLU A 3 4.57 28.61 30.89
CA GLU A 3 4.89 27.80 29.70
C GLU A 3 6.39 27.55 29.50
N LYS A 4 7.25 28.35 30.14
CA LYS A 4 8.71 28.21 30.13
C LYS A 4 9.24 26.94 30.81
N ASN A 5 8.43 26.27 31.64
CA ASN A 5 8.86 25.05 32.37
C ASN A 5 8.55 23.74 31.61
N LEU A 6 8.14 23.81 30.34
CA LEU A 6 7.81 22.65 29.50
C LEU A 6 8.91 22.33 28.46
N ILE A 7 9.94 23.18 28.38
CA ILE A 7 11.10 23.04 27.50
C ILE A 7 12.34 22.98 28.40
N PRO A 8 13.17 21.92 28.34
CA PRO A 8 14.43 21.89 29.06
C PRO A 8 15.32 23.04 28.60
N ASN A 9 16.12 23.62 29.50
CA ASN A 9 17.19 24.52 29.08
C ASN A 9 18.14 23.76 28.14
N SER A 10 18.74 24.45 27.17
CA SER A 10 19.54 23.86 26.09
C SER A 10 20.73 22.99 26.55
N GLN A 11 21.07 23.01 27.85
CA GLN A 11 22.14 22.24 28.47
C GLN A 11 21.69 20.87 29.03
N THR A 12 20.39 20.51 29.03
CA THR A 12 19.88 19.36 29.81
C THR A 12 19.47 18.13 28.99
N PHE A 13 19.53 18.17 27.65
CA PHE A 13 19.04 17.06 26.83
C PHE A 13 19.90 15.78 26.88
N GLN A 14 21.15 15.88 27.36
CA GLN A 14 22.07 14.74 27.43
C GLN A 14 21.82 13.83 28.66
N ASP A 15 21.10 14.31 29.67
CA ASP A 15 20.90 13.62 30.95
C ASP A 15 19.45 13.13 31.18
N LEU A 16 18.56 13.32 30.20
CA LEU A 16 17.16 12.93 30.32
C LEU A 16 16.98 11.45 29.97
N SER A 17 16.29 10.72 30.84
CA SER A 17 15.75 9.40 30.50
C SER A 17 14.78 9.54 29.31
N MET A 18 14.56 8.45 28.59
CA MET A 18 13.69 8.55 27.43
C MET A 18 12.21 8.70 27.76
N GLU A 19 11.77 8.26 28.92
CA GLU A 19 10.47 8.64 29.46
C GLU A 19 10.35 10.14 29.61
N GLU A 20 11.38 10.81 30.12
CA GLU A 20 11.39 12.26 30.27
C GLU A 20 11.46 12.95 28.90
N LEU A 21 12.32 12.49 27.98
CA LEU A 21 12.44 13.08 26.66
C LEU A 21 11.14 12.96 25.85
N ILE A 22 10.52 11.78 25.85
CA ILE A 22 9.23 11.54 25.21
C ILE A 22 8.13 12.35 25.92
N SER A 23 8.15 12.45 27.26
CA SER A 23 7.22 13.30 28.01
C SER A 23 7.33 14.76 27.58
N HIS A 24 8.55 15.28 27.39
CA HIS A 24 8.77 16.63 26.89
C HIS A 24 8.24 16.83 25.46
N ILE A 25 8.50 15.89 24.55
CA ILE A 25 7.98 15.94 23.18
C ILE A 25 6.45 15.94 23.19
N LEU A 26 5.81 15.04 23.95
CA LEU A 26 4.35 14.96 24.06
C LEU A 26 3.75 16.24 24.66
N ASN A 27 4.41 16.83 25.65
CA ASN A 27 4.00 18.10 26.26
C ASN A 27 4.09 19.26 25.26
N LEU A 28 5.16 19.32 24.46
CA LEU A 28 5.34 20.32 23.40
C LEU A 28 4.29 20.18 22.30
N VAL A 29 4.07 18.97 21.81
CA VAL A 29 3.06 18.66 20.80
C VAL A 29 1.67 19.09 21.29
N ALA A 30 1.31 18.74 22.53
CA ALA A 30 0.05 19.13 23.14
C ALA A 30 -0.13 20.65 23.27
N LEU A 31 0.94 21.37 23.61
CA LEU A 31 0.94 22.83 23.67
C LEU A 31 0.67 23.47 22.31
N VAL A 32 1.37 23.01 21.28
CA VAL A 32 1.22 23.49 19.90
C VAL A 32 -0.20 23.22 19.41
N GLU A 33 -0.72 22.02 19.64
CA GLU A 33 -2.11 21.68 19.31
C GLU A 33 -3.13 22.57 20.01
N ARG A 34 -2.95 22.87 21.31
CA ARG A 34 -3.85 23.78 22.02
C ARG A 34 -3.84 25.16 21.37
N LYS A 35 -2.65 25.65 20.99
CA LYS A 35 -2.51 26.95 20.34
C LYS A 35 -3.29 26.98 19.02
N LEU A 36 -3.09 25.98 18.17
CA LEU A 36 -3.81 25.84 16.89
C LEU A 36 -5.33 25.73 17.10
N TYR A 37 -5.77 25.00 18.13
CA TYR A 37 -7.18 24.91 18.48
C TYR A 37 -7.77 26.26 18.88
N LEU A 38 -7.07 27.05 19.71
CA LEU A 38 -7.53 28.37 20.16
C LEU A 38 -7.53 29.41 19.04
N GLU A 39 -6.65 29.28 18.05
CA GLU A 39 -6.71 30.10 16.82
C GLU A 39 -8.00 29.86 16.04
N GLN A 40 -8.55 28.64 16.09
CA GLN A 40 -9.80 28.27 15.45
C GLN A 40 -11.05 28.52 16.32
N HIS A 41 -10.87 28.70 17.64
CA HIS A 41 -11.93 28.87 18.63
C HIS A 41 -11.64 30.12 19.51
N PRO A 42 -11.73 31.34 18.94
CA PRO A 42 -11.35 32.59 19.63
C PRO A 42 -12.20 32.89 20.88
N GLU A 43 -13.36 32.26 21.01
CA GLU A 43 -14.24 32.33 22.17
C GLU A 43 -13.80 31.45 23.36
N ASP A 44 -12.84 30.56 23.17
CA ASP A 44 -12.23 29.73 24.22
C ASP A 44 -10.85 30.30 24.62
N LYS A 45 -10.35 29.92 25.80
CA LYS A 45 -9.05 30.37 26.31
C LYS A 45 -8.33 29.24 27.01
N GLY A 46 -6.99 29.28 27.03
CA GLY A 46 -6.19 28.31 27.80
C GLY A 46 -6.51 28.38 29.30
N ASN A 47 -6.64 27.22 29.95
CA ASN A 47 -6.98 27.10 31.37
C ASN A 47 -6.02 26.15 32.11
N GLY A 48 -4.73 26.49 32.04
CA GLY A 48 -3.66 25.75 32.70
C GLY A 48 -3.48 24.33 32.15
N PHE A 49 -2.97 23.45 33.02
CA PHE A 49 -2.60 22.08 32.69
C PHE A 49 -3.21 21.10 33.69
N ARG A 50 -3.29 19.83 33.28
CA ARG A 50 -3.61 18.71 34.17
C ARG A 50 -2.46 17.71 34.08
N ASP A 51 -1.83 17.45 35.21
CA ASP A 51 -0.86 16.37 35.31
C ASP A 51 -1.57 15.02 35.08
N ARG A 52 -0.97 14.19 34.25
CA ARG A 52 -1.48 12.86 33.94
C ARG A 52 -0.32 11.94 33.66
N ASN A 53 -0.43 10.74 34.19
CA ASN A 53 0.46 9.64 33.84
C ASN A 53 -0.16 8.94 32.63
N LEU A 54 0.52 9.02 31.49
CA LEU A 54 0.15 8.29 30.29
C LEU A 54 0.90 6.97 30.31
N SER A 55 0.20 5.91 30.69
CA SER A 55 0.77 4.58 30.70
C SER A 55 0.65 3.94 29.32
N CYS A 56 1.73 3.30 28.88
CA CYS A 56 1.64 2.37 27.77
C CYS A 56 2.63 1.23 27.89
N GLY A 57 2.11 0.00 27.84
CA GLY A 57 2.86 -1.17 28.29
C GLY A 57 3.27 -0.99 29.75
N SER A 58 4.56 -1.22 30.04
CA SER A 58 5.21 -0.95 31.33
C SER A 58 5.62 0.52 31.52
N LEU A 59 5.43 1.38 30.52
CA LEU A 59 5.95 2.75 30.54
C LEU A 59 4.97 3.70 31.16
N THR A 60 5.49 4.72 31.82
CA THR A 60 4.68 5.82 32.32
C THR A 60 5.33 7.13 31.95
N PHE A 61 4.60 7.95 31.18
CA PHE A 61 5.03 9.30 30.83
C PHE A 61 4.27 10.32 31.66
N ASP A 62 5.02 11.24 32.27
CA ASP A 62 4.45 12.32 33.05
C ASP A 62 4.15 13.49 32.11
N ILE A 63 2.88 13.57 31.71
CA ILE A 63 2.41 14.57 30.77
C ILE A 63 1.58 15.64 31.48
N ARG A 64 1.82 16.89 31.10
CA ARG A 64 1.03 18.05 31.48
C ARG A 64 0.08 18.38 30.36
N VAL A 65 -1.12 17.80 30.43
CA VAL A 65 -2.12 17.98 29.38
C VAL A 65 -2.66 19.42 29.43
N PRO A 66 -2.45 20.24 28.39
CA PRO A 66 -2.98 21.59 28.33
C PRO A 66 -4.50 21.55 28.25
N ARG A 67 -5.17 22.45 28.99
CA ARG A 67 -6.63 22.55 29.01
C ARG A 67 -7.10 23.87 28.40
N THR A 68 -8.35 23.87 27.96
CA THR A 68 -9.09 25.09 27.63
C THR A 68 -10.23 25.32 28.61
N ARG A 69 -10.77 26.53 28.66
CA ARG A 69 -11.79 26.96 29.63
C ARG A 69 -13.13 26.30 29.35
N LYS A 70 -13.50 26.12 28.08
CA LYS A 70 -14.72 25.40 27.69
C LYS A 70 -14.56 23.88 27.64
N GLY A 71 -13.33 23.36 27.77
CA GLY A 71 -13.05 21.93 27.84
C GLY A 71 -13.20 21.17 26.52
N GLY A 72 -13.27 21.89 25.39
CA GLY A 72 -13.39 21.32 24.04
C GLY A 72 -12.10 20.78 23.44
N PHE A 73 -10.95 21.10 24.05
CA PHE A 73 -9.64 20.67 23.57
C PHE A 73 -9.12 19.40 24.25
N ARG A 74 -8.56 18.48 23.45
CA ARG A 74 -7.84 17.29 23.91
C ARG A 74 -6.75 16.92 22.90
N PRO A 75 -5.48 16.70 23.33
CA PRO A 75 -4.42 16.27 22.42
C PRO A 75 -4.71 14.92 21.76
N PHE A 76 -4.35 14.75 20.48
CA PHE A 76 -4.73 13.56 19.69
C PHE A 76 -4.12 12.25 20.22
N PHE A 77 -2.94 12.32 20.83
CA PHE A 77 -2.21 11.15 21.32
C PHE A 77 -2.80 10.57 22.61
N LEU A 78 -3.71 11.30 23.27
CA LEU A 78 -4.40 10.78 24.44
C LEU A 78 -5.52 9.83 24.01
N PRO A 79 -5.65 8.66 24.68
CA PRO A 79 -6.80 7.78 24.46
C PRO A 79 -8.12 8.50 24.79
N ASP A 80 -9.24 7.90 24.40
CA ASP A 80 -10.58 8.38 24.78
C ASP A 80 -10.68 8.64 26.30
N LYS A 81 -11.60 9.52 26.72
CA LYS A 81 -11.72 9.98 28.12
C LYS A 81 -11.85 8.81 29.12
N TRP A 82 -12.40 7.68 28.70
CA TRP A 82 -12.61 6.46 29.50
C TRP A 82 -11.47 5.42 29.41
N LYS A 83 -10.50 5.60 28.51
CA LYS A 83 -9.38 4.66 28.33
C LYS A 83 -8.09 5.20 28.98
N ARG A 84 -7.36 4.31 29.67
CA ARG A 84 -6.11 4.64 30.36
C ARG A 84 -4.85 4.34 29.52
N GLN A 85 -4.93 3.48 28.50
CA GLN A 85 -3.80 3.01 27.69
C GLN A 85 -4.04 3.24 26.19
N THR A 86 -2.95 3.48 25.45
CA THR A 86 -2.91 3.55 23.98
C THR A 86 -2.02 2.43 23.44
N LYS A 87 -2.44 1.16 23.59
CA LYS A 87 -1.69 0.01 23.03
C LYS A 87 -1.34 0.20 21.54
N GLU A 88 -2.26 0.81 20.78
CA GLU A 88 -2.07 1.10 19.35
C GLU A 88 -0.96 2.13 19.07
N GLY A 89 -0.77 3.12 19.94
CA GLY A 89 0.25 4.15 19.74
C GLY A 89 1.67 3.59 19.80
N PHE A 90 1.89 2.56 20.62
CA PHE A 90 3.19 1.93 20.81
C PHE A 90 3.53 0.92 19.75
N VAL A 91 2.54 0.16 19.30
CA VAL A 91 2.68 -0.70 18.12
C VAL A 91 3.05 0.16 16.90
N ASN A 92 2.41 1.32 16.73
CA ASN A 92 2.75 2.25 15.64
C ASN A 92 4.16 2.86 15.79
N LEU A 93 4.60 3.15 17.01
CA LEU A 93 5.97 3.60 17.28
C LEU A 93 6.97 2.49 16.94
N ALA A 94 6.74 1.26 17.41
CA ALA A 94 7.58 0.11 17.10
C ALA A 94 7.65 -0.16 15.60
N TYR A 95 6.51 -0.08 14.88
CA TYR A 95 6.46 -0.18 13.42
C TYR A 95 7.30 0.90 12.74
N SER A 96 7.20 2.16 13.21
CA SER A 96 7.99 3.27 12.68
C SER A 96 9.50 3.04 12.88
N ILE A 97 9.89 2.55 14.06
CA ILE A 97 11.29 2.22 14.37
C ILE A 97 11.77 1.07 13.49
N LEU A 98 11.00 -0.01 13.36
CA LEU A 98 11.35 -1.18 12.53
C LEU A 98 11.48 -0.82 11.04
N LEU A 99 10.57 0.00 10.50
CA LEU A 99 10.63 0.45 9.11
C LEU A 99 11.84 1.38 8.85
N SER A 100 12.15 2.25 9.82
CA SER A 100 13.23 3.24 9.70
C SER A 100 14.61 2.71 10.06
N SER A 101 14.69 1.54 10.68
CA SER A 101 15.96 0.91 11.09
C SER A 101 16.60 0.11 9.95
N ARG A 102 17.93 0.03 9.94
CA ARG A 102 18.66 -0.76 8.94
C ARG A 102 18.39 -2.26 9.03
N SER A 103 18.28 -2.78 10.24
CA SER A 103 17.91 -4.15 10.52
C SER A 103 17.14 -4.24 11.83
N ILE A 104 16.59 -5.41 12.10
CA ILE A 104 15.97 -5.74 13.39
C ILE A 104 16.95 -5.53 14.55
N GLU A 105 18.21 -5.95 14.39
CA GLU A 105 19.25 -5.80 15.40
C GLU A 105 19.63 -4.33 15.61
N ALA A 106 19.62 -3.52 14.54
CA ALA A 106 19.81 -2.09 14.64
C ALA A 106 18.65 -1.43 15.39
N ALA A 107 17.40 -1.83 15.09
CA ALA A 107 16.23 -1.35 15.83
C ALA A 107 16.34 -1.65 17.33
N LYS A 108 16.65 -2.91 17.68
CA LYS A 108 16.86 -3.33 19.07
C LYS A 108 18.01 -2.57 19.74
N ARG A 109 19.11 -2.35 19.03
CA ARG A 109 20.26 -1.59 19.54
C ARG A 109 19.86 -0.14 19.80
N SER A 110 19.18 0.52 18.86
CA SER A 110 18.67 1.87 19.06
C SER A 110 17.74 1.95 20.26
N LEU A 111 16.89 0.94 20.48
CA LEU A 111 16.06 0.92 21.69
C LEU A 111 16.88 0.80 22.98
N ARG A 112 17.91 -0.05 22.99
CA ARG A 112 18.82 -0.20 24.14
C ARG A 112 19.63 1.06 24.40
N ASP A 113 20.22 1.64 23.37
CA ASP A 113 21.10 2.81 23.45
C ASP A 113 20.32 4.06 23.89
N MET A 114 19.03 4.13 23.54
CA MET A 114 18.17 5.22 23.98
C MET A 114 17.56 4.95 25.36
N GLU A 115 17.90 3.86 26.06
CA GLU A 115 17.30 3.49 27.34
C GLU A 115 15.76 3.54 27.30
N VAL A 116 15.15 3.21 26.13
CA VAL A 116 13.69 3.17 26.06
C VAL A 116 13.27 2.02 26.97
N PRO A 117 12.31 2.24 27.84
CA PRO A 117 11.69 1.13 28.57
C PRO A 117 10.79 0.23 27.67
N LEU A 118 10.77 0.47 26.34
CA LEU A 118 10.31 -0.52 25.35
C LEU A 118 11.28 -1.69 25.43
N SER A 119 10.99 -2.63 26.32
CA SER A 119 11.89 -3.75 26.57
C SER A 119 12.16 -4.48 25.26
N GLU A 120 13.38 -4.97 25.06
CA GLU A 120 13.73 -5.80 23.90
C GLU A 120 12.73 -6.97 23.74
N SER A 121 12.18 -7.47 24.86
CA SER A 121 11.12 -8.47 24.89
C SER A 121 9.80 -7.99 24.26
N TYR A 122 9.39 -6.73 24.44
CA TYR A 122 8.18 -6.18 23.82
C TYR A 122 8.36 -6.01 22.30
N LEU A 123 9.54 -5.54 21.86
CA LEU A 123 9.82 -5.46 20.42
C LEU A 123 9.81 -6.85 19.78
N GLU A 124 10.36 -7.86 20.45
CA GLU A 124 10.33 -9.25 19.99
C GLU A 124 8.91 -9.82 19.88
N GLU A 125 8.04 -9.52 20.85
CA GLU A 125 6.63 -9.91 20.79
C GLU A 125 5.95 -9.31 19.55
N ILE A 126 6.16 -8.03 19.29
CA ILE A 126 5.65 -7.36 18.08
C ILE A 126 6.22 -8.00 16.81
N ILE A 127 7.53 -8.26 16.76
CA ILE A 127 8.17 -8.89 15.61
C ILE A 127 7.56 -10.27 15.36
N SER A 128 7.30 -11.04 16.42
CA SER A 128 6.67 -12.36 16.33
C SER A 128 5.25 -12.25 15.76
N GLU A 129 4.41 -11.37 16.31
CA GLU A 129 3.05 -11.14 15.83
C GLU A 129 3.01 -10.71 14.36
N VAL A 130 3.93 -9.83 13.96
CA VAL A 130 4.01 -9.35 12.57
C VAL A 130 4.48 -10.45 11.62
N ARG A 131 5.39 -11.32 12.04
CA ARG A 131 5.82 -12.48 11.24
C ARG A 131 4.69 -13.46 11.05
N GLU A 132 4.00 -13.80 12.14
CA GLU A 132 2.82 -14.67 12.09
C GLU A 132 1.76 -14.07 11.16
N TYR A 133 1.48 -12.77 11.27
CA TYR A 133 0.59 -12.08 10.34
C TYR A 133 1.02 -12.22 8.87
N PHE A 134 2.32 -12.14 8.56
CA PHE A 134 2.81 -12.32 7.19
C PHE A 134 2.62 -13.74 6.67
N ASP A 135 2.83 -14.75 7.53
CA ASP A 135 2.63 -16.15 7.18
C ASP A 135 1.13 -16.45 6.98
N VAL A 136 0.28 -15.91 7.86
CA VAL A 136 -1.19 -15.97 7.74
C VAL A 136 -1.65 -15.28 6.46
N LEU A 137 -1.16 -14.08 6.14
CA LEU A 137 -1.49 -13.35 4.91
C LEU A 137 -1.23 -14.19 3.65
N ASN A 138 -0.19 -15.02 3.65
CA ASN A 138 0.22 -15.82 2.51
C ASN A 138 -0.34 -17.25 2.49
N SER A 139 -1.01 -17.68 3.55
CA SER A 139 -1.61 -19.02 3.67
C SER A 139 -3.12 -19.00 3.82
N SER A 140 -3.71 -17.86 4.20
CA SER A 140 -5.15 -17.74 4.42
C SER A 140 -5.96 -17.92 3.15
N PHE A 141 -7.19 -18.38 3.31
CA PHE A 141 -8.18 -18.47 2.25
C PHE A 141 -8.38 -17.10 1.58
N ILE A 142 -8.53 -17.12 0.26
CA ILE A 142 -8.84 -15.95 -0.56
C ILE A 142 -10.27 -16.09 -1.06
N GLU A 143 -11.07 -15.03 -0.88
CA GLU A 143 -12.40 -14.94 -1.47
C GLU A 143 -12.34 -15.22 -2.98
N PRO A 144 -13.09 -16.20 -3.50
CA PRO A 144 -12.90 -16.71 -4.87
C PRO A 144 -13.11 -15.66 -5.96
N ASP A 145 -13.93 -14.67 -5.65
CA ASP A 145 -14.48 -13.70 -6.60
C ASP A 145 -13.84 -12.33 -6.40
N GLN A 146 -13.18 -11.85 -7.44
CA GLN A 146 -12.57 -10.54 -7.45
C GLN A 146 -13.08 -9.72 -8.64
N PHE A 147 -13.38 -8.45 -8.41
CA PHE A 147 -13.56 -7.50 -9.50
C PHE A 147 -12.23 -7.33 -10.26
N ALA A 148 -11.17 -6.97 -9.54
CA ALA A 148 -9.87 -6.76 -10.16
C ALA A 148 -8.76 -7.46 -9.39
N LEU A 149 -7.80 -8.02 -10.12
CA LEU A 149 -6.54 -8.53 -9.59
C LEU A 149 -5.40 -7.69 -10.15
N VAL A 150 -4.78 -6.87 -9.32
CA VAL A 150 -3.63 -6.04 -9.70
C VAL A 150 -2.35 -6.79 -9.34
N LEU A 151 -1.55 -7.12 -10.33
CA LEU A 151 -0.28 -7.82 -10.20
C LEU A 151 0.87 -6.85 -10.36
N ASP A 152 1.85 -6.95 -9.48
CA ASP A 152 3.06 -6.15 -9.56
C ASP A 152 4.28 -6.90 -9.01
N ALA A 153 5.44 -6.64 -9.60
CA ALA A 153 6.71 -7.21 -9.17
C ALA A 153 7.76 -6.12 -8.96
N LYS A 154 8.49 -6.24 -7.86
CA LYS A 154 9.57 -5.30 -7.51
C LYS A 154 10.85 -6.04 -7.20
N VAL A 155 11.92 -5.71 -7.94
CA VAL A 155 13.26 -6.18 -7.63
C VAL A 155 13.87 -5.29 -6.55
N VAL A 156 14.34 -5.90 -5.47
CA VAL A 156 15.03 -5.26 -4.35
C VAL A 156 16.38 -5.94 -4.10
N LYS A 157 17.25 -5.27 -3.36
CA LYS A 157 18.54 -5.82 -2.92
C LYS A 157 18.40 -6.43 -1.53
N VAL A 158 18.87 -7.66 -1.36
CA VAL A 158 18.89 -8.34 -0.04
C VAL A 158 20.27 -8.90 0.21
N LYS A 159 20.79 -8.68 1.41
CA LYS A 159 22.03 -9.28 1.89
C LYS A 159 21.75 -10.70 2.38
N VAL A 160 22.47 -11.66 1.80
CA VAL A 160 22.46 -13.06 2.22
C VAL A 160 23.90 -13.45 2.49
N ASN A 161 24.19 -13.83 3.73
CA ASN A 161 25.55 -14.05 4.21
C ASN A 161 26.43 -12.80 3.99
N THR A 162 27.38 -12.87 3.05
CA THR A 162 28.31 -11.79 2.71
C THR A 162 27.95 -11.05 1.43
N THR A 163 27.02 -11.57 0.62
CA THR A 163 26.70 -11.03 -0.71
C THR A 163 25.36 -10.32 -0.73
N VAL A 164 25.28 -9.20 -1.44
CA VAL A 164 24.02 -8.51 -1.73
C VAL A 164 23.53 -8.96 -3.10
N SER A 165 22.37 -9.61 -3.12
CA SER A 165 21.79 -10.22 -4.32
C SER A 165 20.43 -9.62 -4.63
N ASN A 166 19.99 -9.74 -5.88
CA ASN A 166 18.65 -9.35 -6.27
C ASN A 166 17.64 -10.36 -5.72
N TYR A 167 16.53 -9.86 -5.23
CA TYR A 167 15.34 -10.61 -4.88
C TYR A 167 14.14 -9.93 -5.53
N THR A 168 13.17 -10.72 -5.96
CA THR A 168 11.93 -10.21 -6.54
C THR A 168 10.78 -10.43 -5.57
N ILE A 169 10.06 -9.35 -5.30
CA ILE A 169 8.82 -9.35 -4.53
C ILE A 169 7.68 -9.39 -5.56
N TYR A 170 6.95 -10.50 -5.61
CA TYR A 170 5.69 -10.60 -6.36
C TYR A 170 4.55 -10.28 -5.41
N SER A 171 3.64 -9.43 -5.85
CA SER A 171 2.49 -9.02 -5.06
C SER A 171 1.21 -9.04 -5.89
N ALA A 172 0.11 -9.36 -5.22
CA ALA A 172 -1.23 -9.33 -5.79
C ALA A 172 -2.15 -8.54 -4.87
N VAL A 173 -2.82 -7.54 -5.43
CA VAL A 173 -3.85 -6.76 -4.75
C VAL A 173 -5.20 -7.09 -5.38
N GLY A 174 -6.10 -7.62 -4.57
CA GLY A 174 -7.49 -7.89 -4.93
C GLY A 174 -8.34 -6.66 -4.70
N ILE A 175 -9.36 -6.51 -5.55
CA ILE A 175 -10.45 -5.58 -5.36
C ILE A 175 -11.73 -6.40 -5.47
N SER A 176 -12.54 -6.40 -4.41
CA SER A 176 -13.87 -7.01 -4.42
C SER A 176 -14.86 -6.25 -5.31
N LEU A 177 -16.01 -6.85 -5.58
CA LEU A 177 -17.12 -6.24 -6.32
C LEU A 177 -17.69 -5.00 -5.62
N GLU A 178 -17.52 -4.90 -4.31
CA GLU A 178 -17.88 -3.74 -3.48
C GLU A 178 -16.79 -2.67 -3.42
N GLY A 179 -15.60 -2.94 -3.97
CA GLY A 179 -14.48 -2.01 -3.99
C GLY A 179 -13.58 -2.04 -2.76
N GLN A 180 -13.74 -3.04 -1.88
CA GLN A 180 -12.78 -3.33 -0.81
C GLN A 180 -11.47 -3.82 -1.42
N LYS A 181 -10.36 -3.22 -0.99
CA LYS A 181 -9.00 -3.54 -1.47
C LYS A 181 -8.28 -4.37 -0.42
N GLU A 182 -7.53 -5.36 -0.87
CA GLU A 182 -6.77 -6.24 0.01
C GLU A 182 -5.52 -6.77 -0.70
N VAL A 183 -4.41 -6.89 0.02
CA VAL A 183 -3.26 -7.66 -0.47
C VAL A 183 -3.59 -9.14 -0.35
N LEU A 184 -3.76 -9.83 -1.47
CA LEU A 184 -4.09 -11.26 -1.50
C LEU A 184 -2.86 -12.14 -1.23
N GLY A 185 -1.67 -11.66 -1.54
CA GLY A 185 -0.44 -12.38 -1.26
C GLY A 185 0.80 -11.60 -1.68
N ILE A 186 1.92 -11.97 -1.04
CA ILE A 186 3.26 -11.48 -1.34
C ILE A 186 4.25 -12.65 -1.27
N THR A 187 4.93 -12.93 -2.37
CA THR A 187 6.03 -13.90 -2.40
C THR A 187 7.35 -13.21 -2.68
N VAL A 188 8.40 -13.63 -1.98
CA VAL A 188 9.76 -13.15 -2.17
C VAL A 188 10.59 -14.30 -2.71
N THR A 189 11.16 -14.14 -3.91
CA THR A 189 12.06 -15.13 -4.52
C THR A 189 13.44 -14.53 -4.74
N ASP A 190 14.45 -15.38 -4.76
CA ASP A 190 15.79 -14.99 -5.19
C ASP A 190 15.82 -14.67 -6.70
N GLY A 191 16.73 -13.78 -7.09
CA GLY A 191 16.93 -13.39 -8.47
C GLY A 191 16.00 -12.28 -8.96
N ASN A 192 15.99 -12.11 -10.29
CA ASN A 192 15.17 -11.14 -10.99
C ASN A 192 13.77 -11.71 -11.30
N GLU A 193 12.89 -10.83 -11.75
CA GLU A 193 11.55 -11.19 -12.19
C GLU A 193 11.60 -12.27 -13.28
N SER A 194 10.80 -13.32 -13.12
CA SER A 194 10.76 -14.46 -14.04
C SER A 194 9.34 -14.98 -14.23
N LEU A 195 9.08 -15.54 -15.41
CA LEU A 195 7.77 -16.13 -15.72
C LEU A 195 7.45 -17.34 -14.83
N ASN A 196 8.47 -18.07 -14.38
CA ASN A 196 8.30 -19.17 -13.43
C ASN A 196 7.93 -18.65 -12.03
N GLY A 197 8.53 -17.53 -11.59
CA GLY A 197 8.13 -16.85 -10.36
C GLY A 197 6.66 -16.43 -10.39
N TRP A 198 6.23 -15.77 -11.47
CA TRP A 198 4.82 -15.43 -11.69
C TRP A 198 3.90 -16.64 -11.68
N ARG A 199 4.27 -17.73 -12.37
CA ARG A 199 3.46 -18.95 -12.43
C ARG A 199 3.29 -19.57 -11.04
N SER A 200 4.36 -19.70 -10.27
CA SER A 200 4.30 -20.25 -8.92
C SER A 200 3.48 -19.36 -7.98
N PHE A 201 3.65 -18.03 -8.08
CA PHE A 201 2.90 -17.08 -7.27
C PHE A 201 1.39 -17.11 -7.58
N LEU A 202 1.00 -17.03 -8.85
CA LEU A 202 -0.42 -17.08 -9.24
C LEU A 202 -1.07 -18.42 -8.88
N LYS A 203 -0.35 -19.53 -9.06
CA LYS A 203 -0.84 -20.85 -8.61
C LYS A 203 -1.09 -20.88 -7.11
N SER A 204 -0.19 -20.32 -6.30
CA SER A 204 -0.41 -20.23 -4.85
C SER A 204 -1.68 -19.46 -4.48
N LEU A 205 -2.00 -18.37 -5.19
CA LEU A 205 -3.26 -17.64 -4.97
C LEU A 205 -4.49 -18.49 -5.35
N MET A 206 -4.39 -19.24 -6.46
CA MET A 206 -5.46 -20.15 -6.87
C MET A 206 -5.63 -21.29 -5.87
N ASP A 207 -4.55 -21.94 -5.41
CA ASP A 207 -4.64 -23.02 -4.42
C ASP A 207 -5.31 -22.56 -3.12
N ARG A 208 -5.18 -21.27 -2.78
CA ARG A 208 -5.81 -20.63 -1.62
C ARG A 208 -7.26 -20.19 -1.80
N GLY A 209 -7.82 -20.32 -3.01
CA GLY A 209 -9.26 -20.08 -3.25
C GLY A 209 -9.59 -19.11 -4.38
N LEU A 210 -8.63 -18.34 -4.89
CA LEU A 210 -8.88 -17.43 -6.01
C LEU A 210 -9.33 -18.21 -7.26
N ARG A 211 -10.49 -17.86 -7.83
CA ARG A 211 -11.06 -18.58 -8.99
C ARG A 211 -11.42 -17.63 -10.12
N ARG A 212 -12.23 -16.62 -9.82
CA ARG A 212 -12.94 -15.81 -10.81
C ARG A 212 -12.57 -14.35 -10.66
N VAL A 213 -12.06 -13.77 -11.75
CA VAL A 213 -11.62 -12.38 -11.79
C VAL A 213 -12.20 -11.72 -13.04
N LEU A 214 -12.83 -10.55 -12.92
CA LEU A 214 -13.31 -9.82 -14.10
C LEU A 214 -12.15 -9.25 -14.91
N ILE A 215 -11.19 -8.57 -14.24
CA ILE A 215 -10.03 -7.97 -14.91
C ILE A 215 -8.73 -8.22 -14.14
N VAL A 216 -7.68 -8.63 -14.83
CA VAL A 216 -6.32 -8.76 -14.29
C VAL A 216 -5.47 -7.62 -14.83
N VAL A 217 -4.95 -6.78 -13.95
CA VAL A 217 -4.16 -5.60 -14.30
C VAL A 217 -2.70 -5.86 -13.97
N HIS A 218 -1.81 -5.73 -14.94
CA HIS A 218 -0.38 -6.00 -14.73
C HIS A 218 0.50 -5.13 -15.63
N ASP A 219 1.80 -5.13 -15.38
CA ASP A 219 2.78 -4.45 -16.22
C ASP A 219 3.16 -5.27 -17.46
N ASP A 220 3.79 -4.64 -18.46
CA ASP A 220 4.13 -5.31 -19.72
C ASP A 220 5.34 -6.25 -19.61
N PHE A 221 5.27 -7.24 -18.72
CA PHE A 221 6.28 -8.28 -18.56
C PHE A 221 6.11 -9.39 -19.61
N SER A 222 7.23 -9.81 -20.20
CA SER A 222 7.22 -10.79 -21.29
C SER A 222 6.60 -12.13 -20.85
N GLY A 223 5.55 -12.54 -21.55
CA GLY A 223 4.84 -13.80 -21.29
C GLY A 223 3.78 -13.74 -20.18
N LEU A 224 3.68 -12.64 -19.41
CA LEU A 224 2.71 -12.54 -18.32
C LEU A 224 1.26 -12.54 -18.83
N SER A 225 0.94 -11.80 -19.89
CA SER A 225 -0.42 -11.82 -20.48
C SER A 225 -0.84 -13.22 -20.94
N ASN A 226 0.08 -13.99 -21.54
CA ASN A 226 -0.21 -15.35 -21.97
C ASN A 226 -0.46 -16.27 -20.76
N LEU A 227 0.31 -16.10 -19.69
CA LEU A 227 0.11 -16.82 -18.43
C LEU A 227 -1.23 -16.46 -17.79
N VAL A 228 -1.57 -15.17 -17.73
CA VAL A 228 -2.84 -14.66 -17.18
C VAL A 228 -4.02 -15.24 -17.94
N ARG A 229 -4.02 -15.16 -19.28
CA ARG A 229 -5.08 -15.74 -20.13
C ARG A 229 -5.20 -17.26 -19.99
N SER A 230 -4.09 -17.94 -19.69
CA SER A 230 -4.11 -19.38 -19.44
C SER A 230 -4.70 -19.75 -18.08
N LEU A 231 -4.48 -18.93 -17.04
CA LEU A 231 -4.95 -19.21 -15.68
C LEU A 231 -6.36 -18.66 -15.42
N PHE A 232 -6.70 -17.53 -16.03
CA PHE A 232 -7.97 -16.84 -15.91
C PHE A 232 -8.56 -16.56 -17.31
N PRO A 233 -9.03 -17.59 -18.05
CA PRO A 233 -9.42 -17.45 -19.45
C PRO A 233 -10.63 -16.53 -19.69
N LYS A 234 -11.47 -16.34 -18.67
CA LYS A 234 -12.62 -15.42 -18.70
C LYS A 234 -12.29 -14.02 -18.20
N ALA A 235 -11.10 -13.80 -17.65
CA ALA A 235 -10.71 -12.47 -17.20
C ALA A 235 -10.26 -11.60 -18.38
N ASP A 236 -10.60 -10.33 -18.33
CA ASP A 236 -10.00 -9.33 -19.20
C ASP A 236 -8.53 -9.11 -18.77
N ASP A 237 -7.60 -9.27 -19.71
CA ASP A 237 -6.18 -9.00 -19.54
C ASP A 237 -5.92 -7.51 -19.76
N GLN A 238 -5.43 -6.78 -18.75
CA GLN A 238 -5.17 -5.35 -18.84
C GLN A 238 -3.70 -5.02 -18.55
N ILE A 239 -3.03 -4.45 -19.56
CA ILE A 239 -1.66 -3.95 -19.40
C ILE A 239 -1.68 -2.50 -18.93
N CYS A 240 -0.83 -2.18 -17.95
CA CYS A 240 -0.75 -0.85 -17.35
C CYS A 240 -0.46 0.25 -18.39
N THR A 241 -1.42 1.16 -18.55
CA THR A 241 -1.31 2.28 -19.51
C THR A 241 -0.23 3.30 -19.15
N VAL A 242 0.11 3.41 -17.86
CA VAL A 242 1.21 4.26 -17.39
C VAL A 242 2.56 3.72 -17.87
N HIS A 243 2.77 2.40 -17.76
CA HIS A 243 3.97 1.74 -18.27
C HIS A 243 4.04 1.76 -19.79
N MET A 244 2.90 1.59 -20.48
CA MET A 244 2.81 1.80 -21.93
C MET A 244 3.30 3.20 -22.32
N LEU A 245 2.76 4.26 -21.70
CA LEU A 245 3.15 5.64 -22.00
C LEU A 245 4.63 5.90 -21.65
N ARG A 246 5.12 5.34 -20.53
CA ARG A 246 6.54 5.45 -20.15
C ARG A 246 7.44 4.79 -21.20
N ASN A 247 7.09 3.60 -21.67
CA ASN A 247 7.83 2.90 -22.72
C ASN A 247 7.83 3.67 -24.04
N LEU A 248 6.71 4.29 -24.41
CA LEU A 248 6.63 5.12 -25.61
C LEU A 248 7.46 6.39 -25.51
N LYS A 249 7.56 7.00 -24.32
CA LYS A 249 8.40 8.19 -24.08
C LYS A 249 9.87 7.94 -24.43
N TYR A 250 10.38 6.72 -24.21
CA TYR A 250 11.76 6.36 -24.53
C TYR A 250 11.99 6.03 -26.02
N ARG A 251 10.92 5.68 -26.75
CA ARG A 251 11.00 5.24 -28.16
C ARG A 251 10.66 6.33 -29.16
N LEU A 252 9.82 7.28 -28.77
CA LEU A 252 9.31 8.31 -29.66
C LEU A 252 9.99 9.65 -29.39
N SER A 253 10.09 10.48 -30.44
CA SER A 253 10.51 11.88 -30.24
C SER A 253 9.53 12.62 -29.31
N PRO A 254 9.99 13.63 -28.54
CA PRO A 254 9.13 14.35 -27.59
C PRO A 254 7.85 14.93 -28.23
N LYS A 255 7.94 15.41 -29.47
CA LYS A 255 6.79 15.96 -30.21
C LYS A 255 5.75 14.88 -30.55
N VAL A 256 6.19 13.73 -31.05
CA VAL A 256 5.29 12.61 -31.42
C VAL A 256 4.69 11.99 -30.16
N TYR A 257 5.50 11.79 -29.12
CA TYR A 257 5.02 11.31 -27.82
C TYR A 257 3.92 12.20 -27.24
N GLN A 258 4.11 13.53 -27.26
CA GLN A 258 3.13 14.47 -26.74
C GLN A 258 1.80 14.38 -27.50
N LYS A 259 1.85 14.33 -28.84
CA LYS A 259 0.64 14.12 -29.69
C LYS A 259 -0.06 12.80 -29.36
N PHE A 260 0.68 11.71 -29.20
CA PHE A 260 0.09 10.42 -28.82
C PHE A 260 -0.55 10.48 -27.43
N LYS A 261 0.14 11.09 -26.46
CA LYS A 261 -0.36 11.23 -25.09
C LYS A 261 -1.68 12.02 -25.04
N GLU A 262 -1.80 13.08 -25.83
CA GLU A 262 -3.04 13.87 -25.97
C GLU A 262 -4.16 13.04 -26.56
N ARG A 263 -3.92 12.32 -27.67
CA ARG A 263 -4.90 11.38 -28.26
C ARG A 263 -5.30 10.29 -27.28
N PHE A 264 -4.34 9.74 -26.53
CA PHE A 264 -4.59 8.71 -25.54
C PHE A 264 -5.46 9.21 -24.38
N GLN A 265 -5.37 10.49 -24.01
CA GLN A 265 -6.27 11.07 -23.03
C GLN A 265 -7.73 11.09 -23.55
N THR A 266 -7.94 11.35 -24.84
CA THR A 266 -9.26 11.23 -25.49
C THR A 266 -9.74 9.79 -25.49
N ILE A 267 -8.87 8.82 -25.80
CA ILE A 267 -9.19 7.38 -25.79
C ILE A 267 -9.66 6.93 -24.41
N LYS A 268 -8.98 7.36 -23.33
CA LYS A 268 -9.39 7.02 -21.95
C LYS A 268 -10.79 7.52 -21.58
N ASN A 269 -11.25 8.58 -22.23
CA ASN A 269 -12.55 9.20 -22.02
C ASN A 269 -13.61 8.74 -23.04
N ALA A 270 -13.30 7.81 -23.92
CA ALA A 270 -14.25 7.29 -24.90
C ALA A 270 -15.47 6.65 -24.19
N PHE A 271 -16.68 6.88 -24.70
CA PHE A 271 -17.89 6.38 -24.07
C PHE A 271 -18.08 4.86 -24.24
N SER A 272 -17.49 4.26 -25.28
CA SER A 272 -17.51 2.81 -25.53
C SER A 272 -16.13 2.24 -25.85
N TYR A 273 -16.01 0.91 -25.76
CA TYR A 273 -14.79 0.19 -26.13
C TYR A 273 -14.50 0.32 -27.64
N GLU A 274 -15.53 0.24 -28.48
CA GLU A 274 -15.42 0.30 -29.95
C GLU A 274 -14.87 1.65 -30.40
N LEU A 275 -15.40 2.74 -29.85
CA LEU A 275 -14.88 4.08 -30.14
C LEU A 275 -13.43 4.21 -29.66
N GLY A 276 -13.13 3.76 -28.45
CA GLY A 276 -11.76 3.79 -27.93
C GLY A 276 -10.78 2.97 -28.77
N SER A 277 -11.22 1.81 -29.27
CA SER A 277 -10.43 0.96 -30.18
C SER A 277 -10.13 1.67 -31.50
N SER A 278 -11.15 2.26 -32.14
CA SER A 278 -10.96 3.01 -33.38
C SER A 278 -10.02 4.21 -33.18
N LEU A 279 -10.21 5.00 -32.12
CA LEU A 279 -9.31 6.12 -31.81
C LEU A 279 -7.87 5.67 -31.51
N PHE A 280 -7.69 4.48 -30.94
CA PHE A 280 -6.37 3.91 -30.69
C PHE A 280 -5.69 3.42 -31.97
N GLU A 281 -6.44 2.86 -32.91
CA GLU A 281 -5.95 2.52 -34.26
C GLU A 281 -5.47 3.77 -34.99
N ASP A 282 -6.28 4.83 -35.02
CA ASP A 282 -5.90 6.13 -35.60
C ASP A 282 -4.62 6.70 -34.96
N ALA A 283 -4.48 6.56 -33.64
CA ALA A 283 -3.29 6.98 -32.92
C ALA A 283 -2.05 6.14 -33.28
N CYS A 284 -2.24 4.84 -33.53
CA CYS A 284 -1.17 3.94 -33.99
C CYS A 284 -0.78 4.22 -35.44
N GLU A 285 -1.71 4.54 -36.32
CA GLU A 285 -1.43 4.96 -37.70
C GLU A 285 -0.59 6.23 -37.74
N MET A 286 -0.93 7.21 -36.89
CA MET A 286 -0.10 8.40 -36.71
C MET A 286 1.32 8.04 -36.25
N ILE A 287 1.48 7.10 -35.29
CA ILE A 287 2.83 6.64 -34.89
C ILE A 287 3.53 5.93 -36.05
N ALA A 288 2.81 5.17 -36.88
CA ALA A 288 3.39 4.36 -37.95
C ALA A 288 4.12 5.22 -39.01
N GLN A 289 3.73 6.49 -39.17
CA GLN A 289 4.42 7.46 -40.03
C GLN A 289 5.85 7.80 -39.56
N TYR A 290 6.14 7.59 -38.27
CA TYR A 290 7.44 7.88 -37.66
C TYR A 290 8.18 6.59 -37.24
N GLU A 291 7.47 5.66 -36.61
CA GLU A 291 8.04 4.47 -35.96
C GLU A 291 7.12 3.25 -36.14
N GLY A 292 7.18 2.64 -37.33
CA GLY A 292 6.30 1.53 -37.73
C GLY A 292 6.36 0.29 -36.84
N GLU A 293 7.52 -0.07 -36.29
CA GLU A 293 7.63 -1.21 -35.36
C GLU A 293 6.89 -0.94 -34.05
N THR A 294 7.00 0.28 -33.51
CA THR A 294 6.32 0.68 -32.28
C THR A 294 4.81 0.65 -32.47
N ALA A 295 4.30 1.17 -33.60
CA ALA A 295 2.88 1.11 -33.95
C ALA A 295 2.37 -0.34 -34.02
N ARG A 296 3.12 -1.24 -34.69
CA ARG A 296 2.76 -2.66 -34.79
C ARG A 296 2.66 -3.34 -33.42
N ARG A 297 3.62 -3.06 -32.53
CA ARG A 297 3.64 -3.61 -31.16
C ARG A 297 2.48 -3.12 -30.32
N LEU A 298 2.07 -1.84 -30.50
CA LEU A 298 0.88 -1.30 -29.84
C LEU A 298 -0.38 -2.00 -30.32
N LEU A 299 -0.55 -2.15 -31.63
CA LEU A 299 -1.71 -2.82 -32.23
C LEU A 299 -1.84 -4.29 -31.79
N GLN A 300 -0.73 -5.03 -31.69
CA GLN A 300 -0.72 -6.41 -31.19
C GLN A 300 -1.26 -6.56 -29.76
N LYS A 301 -1.15 -5.50 -28.95
CA LYS A 301 -1.58 -5.47 -27.54
C LYS A 301 -2.79 -4.56 -27.32
N LYS A 302 -3.46 -4.12 -28.40
CA LYS A 302 -4.57 -3.15 -28.37
C LYS A 302 -5.64 -3.55 -27.36
N GLU A 303 -6.12 -4.79 -27.43
CA GLU A 303 -7.16 -5.29 -26.54
C GLU A 303 -6.73 -5.21 -25.07
N SER A 304 -5.48 -5.59 -24.78
CA SER A 304 -4.93 -5.52 -23.42
C SER A 304 -4.71 -4.09 -22.92
N TYR A 305 -4.43 -3.12 -23.80
CA TYR A 305 -4.31 -1.73 -23.38
C TYR A 305 -5.65 -1.07 -23.12
N LEU A 306 -6.72 -1.55 -23.77
CA LEU A 306 -8.04 -0.92 -23.76
C LEU A 306 -9.11 -1.71 -22.99
N ALA A 307 -8.77 -2.86 -22.42
CA ALA A 307 -9.71 -3.72 -21.69
C ALA A 307 -10.51 -2.97 -20.62
N PHE A 308 -9.91 -1.97 -19.95
CA PHE A 308 -10.55 -1.12 -18.97
C PHE A 308 -11.77 -0.34 -19.51
N LEU A 309 -11.83 -0.07 -20.82
CA LEU A 309 -12.96 0.65 -21.43
C LEU A 309 -14.26 -0.16 -21.43
N LYS A 310 -14.18 -1.49 -21.28
CA LYS A 310 -15.34 -2.38 -21.13
C LYS A 310 -16.10 -2.15 -19.81
N TYR A 311 -15.51 -1.41 -18.87
CA TYR A 311 -16.06 -1.18 -17.54
C TYR A 311 -16.58 0.27 -17.37
N PRO A 312 -17.44 0.52 -16.37
CA PRO A 312 -17.98 1.86 -16.07
C PRO A 312 -16.88 2.91 -15.85
N ALA A 313 -17.13 4.15 -16.28
CA ALA A 313 -16.15 5.24 -16.25
C ALA A 313 -15.56 5.49 -14.84
N GLU A 314 -16.35 5.28 -13.80
CA GLU A 314 -16.01 5.46 -12.39
C GLU A 314 -14.82 4.60 -11.96
N VAL A 315 -14.71 3.38 -12.51
CA VAL A 315 -13.67 2.40 -12.11
C VAL A 315 -12.45 2.43 -13.01
N ARG A 316 -12.56 2.93 -14.24
CA ARG A 316 -11.49 2.94 -15.26
C ARG A 316 -10.16 3.48 -14.73
N SER A 317 -10.18 4.55 -13.94
CA SER A 317 -8.97 5.12 -13.33
C SER A 317 -8.22 4.14 -12.41
N SER A 318 -8.92 3.23 -11.75
CA SER A 318 -8.35 2.24 -10.83
C SER A 318 -7.79 1.00 -11.54
N ILE A 319 -8.34 0.67 -12.72
CA ILE A 319 -8.00 -0.56 -13.45
C ILE A 319 -7.17 -0.32 -14.71
N SER A 320 -7.08 0.92 -15.22
CA SER A 320 -6.20 1.25 -16.37
C SER A 320 -4.70 1.26 -16.03
N SER A 321 -4.33 1.10 -14.76
CA SER A 321 -2.95 1.17 -14.30
C SER A 321 -2.73 0.38 -13.01
N THR A 322 -1.47 0.05 -12.73
CA THR A 322 -1.00 -0.56 -11.48
C THR A 322 -0.81 0.48 -10.35
N ASN A 323 -1.39 1.68 -10.46
CA ASN A 323 -1.25 2.76 -9.45
C ASN A 323 -1.66 2.36 -8.03
N ILE A 324 -2.54 1.36 -7.89
CA ILE A 324 -2.91 0.80 -6.57
C ILE A 324 -1.69 0.16 -5.91
N ALA A 325 -0.89 -0.58 -6.69
CA ALA A 325 0.38 -1.16 -6.25
C ALA A 325 1.49 -0.10 -6.15
N GLU A 326 1.45 1.01 -6.89
CA GLU A 326 2.46 2.07 -6.80
C GLU A 326 2.61 2.64 -5.37
N CYS A 327 1.51 2.83 -4.64
CA CYS A 327 1.56 3.28 -3.25
C CYS A 327 2.22 2.25 -2.32
N PHE A 328 2.05 0.96 -2.61
CA PHE A 328 2.70 -0.13 -1.90
C PHE A 328 4.19 -0.19 -2.24
N ASN A 329 4.54 -0.16 -3.54
CA ASN A 329 5.91 -0.15 -4.03
C ASN A 329 6.72 1.02 -3.52
N ARG A 330 6.15 2.22 -3.46
CA ARG A 330 6.83 3.40 -2.91
C ARG A 330 7.24 3.19 -1.45
N ARG A 331 6.36 2.58 -0.64
CA ARG A 331 6.70 2.25 0.75
C ARG A 331 7.81 1.19 0.85
N ILE A 332 7.89 0.28 -0.12
CA ILE A 332 9.01 -0.66 -0.21
C ILE A 332 10.31 0.06 -0.57
N GLU A 333 10.28 1.00 -1.52
CA GLU A 333 11.43 1.84 -1.87
C GLU A 333 11.93 2.65 -0.68
N ASP A 334 11.01 3.32 0.03
CA ASP A 334 11.33 4.08 1.23
C ASP A 334 12.00 3.18 2.28
N ALA A 335 11.43 1.99 2.52
CA ALA A 335 11.98 1.01 3.46
C ALA A 335 13.36 0.48 3.01
N GLU A 336 13.58 0.23 1.73
CA GLU A 336 14.87 -0.19 1.18
C GLU A 336 15.92 0.90 1.34
N GLN A 337 15.56 2.16 1.04
CA GLN A 337 16.45 3.31 1.18
C GLN A 337 16.83 3.55 2.64
N LEU A 338 15.86 3.53 3.55
CA LEU A 338 16.09 3.63 5.00
C LEU A 338 16.93 2.47 5.54
N SER A 339 16.88 1.30 4.87
CA SER A 339 17.73 0.17 5.20
C SER A 339 19.20 0.35 4.79
N GLY A 340 19.53 1.41 4.05
CA GLY A 340 20.86 1.64 3.48
C GLY A 340 20.99 1.16 2.03
N GLY A 341 19.87 1.03 1.30
CA GLY A 341 19.84 0.63 -0.11
C GLY A 341 19.79 -0.89 -0.35
N TYR A 342 19.66 -1.69 0.71
CA TYR A 342 19.38 -3.12 0.66
C TYR A 342 18.80 -3.60 1.99
N PHE A 343 18.03 -4.68 1.97
CA PHE A 343 17.53 -5.34 3.18
C PHE A 343 18.58 -6.27 3.77
N HIS A 344 18.74 -6.29 5.09
CA HIS A 344 19.81 -7.05 5.74
C HIS A 344 19.57 -8.56 5.80
N SER A 345 18.34 -9.02 5.58
CA SER A 345 17.99 -10.42 5.41
C SER A 345 16.61 -10.56 4.76
N VAL A 346 16.27 -11.76 4.26
CA VAL A 346 14.91 -12.07 3.79
C VAL A 346 13.89 -11.94 4.93
N LYS A 347 14.28 -12.26 6.17
CA LYS A 347 13.41 -12.12 7.36
C LYS A 347 13.08 -10.66 7.64
N ASP A 348 14.06 -9.78 7.51
CA ASP A 348 13.89 -8.32 7.68
C ASP A 348 12.98 -7.75 6.57
N LEU A 349 13.21 -8.14 5.32
CA LEU A 349 12.34 -7.77 4.19
C LEU A 349 10.88 -8.19 4.43
N LYS A 350 10.64 -9.47 4.76
CA LYS A 350 9.28 -9.98 5.05
C LYS A 350 8.61 -9.24 6.21
N LEU A 351 9.35 -8.96 7.29
CA LEU A 351 8.85 -8.19 8.43
C LEU A 351 8.38 -6.79 7.99
N LYS A 352 9.22 -6.07 7.24
CA LYS A 352 8.89 -4.72 6.76
C LYS A 352 7.70 -4.73 5.81
N LEU A 353 7.62 -5.72 4.91
CA LEU A 353 6.47 -5.91 4.02
C LEU A 353 5.18 -6.11 4.83
N ALA A 354 5.21 -6.96 5.85
CA ALA A 354 4.07 -7.21 6.73
C ALA A 354 3.56 -5.93 7.42
N ILE A 355 4.47 -5.12 7.96
CA ILE A 355 4.15 -3.82 8.58
C ILE A 355 3.50 -2.89 7.55
N ILE A 356 4.06 -2.81 6.34
CA ILE A 356 3.52 -1.98 5.26
C ILE A 356 2.09 -2.40 4.91
N VAL A 357 1.83 -3.71 4.74
CA VAL A 357 0.49 -4.24 4.44
C VAL A 357 -0.49 -3.95 5.57
N LYS A 358 -0.11 -4.21 6.83
CA LYS A 358 -0.95 -3.94 8.00
C LYS A 358 -1.31 -2.45 8.08
N GLY A 359 -0.36 -1.57 7.79
CA GLY A 359 -0.59 -0.12 7.69
C GLY A 359 -1.51 0.29 6.54
N LEU A 360 -1.50 -0.42 5.41
CA LEU A 360 -2.45 -0.18 4.30
C LEU A 360 -3.86 -0.61 4.68
N HIS A 361 -4.03 -1.83 5.20
CA HIS A 361 -5.33 -2.39 5.60
C HIS A 361 -5.99 -1.60 6.74
N ASN A 362 -5.22 -1.18 7.75
CA ASN A 362 -5.75 -0.40 8.87
C ASN A 362 -5.96 1.08 8.55
N GLY A 363 -5.30 1.58 7.50
CA GLY A 363 -5.35 2.97 7.07
C GLY A 363 -6.16 3.16 5.80
N ARG A 364 -5.45 3.35 4.69
CA ARG A 364 -6.03 3.80 3.41
C ARG A 364 -7.02 2.80 2.81
N TRP A 365 -6.85 1.52 3.05
CA TRP A 365 -7.70 0.45 2.51
C TRP A 365 -8.74 -0.05 3.52
N ARG A 366 -8.87 0.61 4.68
CA ARG A 366 -9.87 0.23 5.69
C ARG A 366 -11.31 0.30 5.18
N LYS A 367 -11.59 1.20 4.23
CA LYS A 367 -12.92 1.39 3.65
C LYS A 367 -12.92 1.04 2.16
N PRO A 368 -14.04 0.52 1.63
CA PRO A 368 -14.22 0.34 0.20
C PRO A 368 -14.04 1.63 -0.58
N THR A 369 -13.53 1.51 -1.80
CA THR A 369 -13.37 2.65 -2.71
C THR A 369 -14.76 3.09 -3.20
N TYR A 370 -15.21 4.27 -2.77
CA TYR A 370 -16.55 4.80 -3.08
C TYR A 370 -16.93 4.72 -4.57
N LYS A 371 -16.02 5.09 -5.48
CA LYS A 371 -16.26 5.05 -6.94
C LYS A 371 -16.54 3.63 -7.48
N ILE A 372 -15.98 2.61 -6.84
CA ILE A 372 -16.23 1.21 -7.21
C ILE A 372 -17.54 0.75 -6.56
N ALA A 373 -17.73 1.07 -5.28
CA ALA A 373 -18.95 0.77 -4.55
C ALA A 373 -20.21 1.34 -5.23
N SER A 374 -20.14 2.55 -5.80
CA SER A 374 -21.27 3.20 -6.49
C SER A 374 -21.76 2.44 -7.73
N VAL A 375 -20.89 1.67 -8.39
CA VAL A 375 -21.23 0.85 -9.57
C VAL A 375 -21.19 -0.65 -9.28
N SER A 376 -21.15 -1.04 -8.01
CA SER A 376 -21.07 -2.45 -7.58
C SER A 376 -22.20 -3.31 -8.16
N HIS A 377 -23.41 -2.76 -8.30
CA HIS A 377 -24.55 -3.44 -8.93
C HIS A 377 -24.29 -3.80 -10.40
N ILE A 378 -23.63 -2.91 -11.16
CA ILE A 378 -23.22 -3.15 -12.55
C ILE A 378 -22.14 -4.24 -12.59
N LEU A 379 -21.13 -4.12 -11.72
CA LEU A 379 -20.04 -5.11 -11.64
C LEU A 379 -20.56 -6.50 -11.27
N LYS A 380 -21.53 -6.60 -10.35
CA LYS A 380 -22.19 -7.86 -9.98
C LYS A 380 -23.05 -8.43 -11.09
N ALA A 381 -23.68 -7.59 -11.91
CA ALA A 381 -24.43 -8.05 -13.08
C ALA A 381 -23.47 -8.61 -14.14
N GLU A 382 -22.38 -7.90 -14.43
CA GLU A 382 -21.33 -8.34 -15.35
C GLU A 382 -20.67 -9.64 -14.86
N PHE A 383 -20.36 -9.72 -13.56
CA PHE A 383 -19.80 -10.92 -12.95
C PHE A 383 -20.74 -12.13 -13.13
N ARG A 384 -22.02 -11.96 -12.84
CA ARG A 384 -23.02 -13.01 -13.02
C ARG A 384 -23.09 -13.46 -14.48
N ASN A 385 -23.22 -12.53 -15.42
CA ASN A 385 -23.27 -12.85 -16.85
C ASN A 385 -22.02 -13.64 -17.30
N ARG A 386 -20.83 -13.25 -16.84
CA ARG A 386 -19.58 -13.88 -17.25
C ARG A 386 -19.34 -15.26 -16.63
N PHE A 387 -19.79 -15.45 -15.40
CA PHE A 387 -19.49 -16.64 -14.60
C PHE A 387 -20.71 -17.48 -14.23
N GLU A 388 -21.88 -17.24 -14.84
CA GLU A 388 -23.18 -17.84 -14.46
C GLU A 388 -23.12 -19.37 -14.32
N ASN A 389 -22.48 -20.05 -15.28
CA ASN A 389 -22.34 -21.51 -15.27
C ASN A 389 -21.41 -22.02 -14.15
N GLU A 390 -20.44 -21.22 -13.70
CA GLU A 390 -19.50 -21.59 -12.61
C GLU A 390 -20.07 -21.26 -11.22
N CYS A 391 -21.03 -20.33 -11.13
CA CYS A 391 -21.71 -20.01 -9.88
C CYS A 391 -22.57 -21.19 -9.37
N ASN A 392 -23.13 -21.98 -10.29
CA ASN A 392 -23.99 -23.10 -9.96
C ASN A 392 -23.20 -24.34 -9.47
N GLU A 393 -21.99 -24.57 -9.97
CA GLU A 393 -21.15 -25.72 -9.58
C GLU A 393 -20.57 -25.60 -8.16
N VAL A 394 -20.30 -24.37 -7.69
CA VAL A 394 -19.79 -24.15 -6.33
C VAL A 394 -20.87 -24.41 -5.28
N GLN A 395 -22.16 -24.20 -5.59
CA GLN A 395 -23.26 -24.47 -4.66
C GLN A 395 -23.56 -25.96 -4.51
N THR A 396 -23.32 -26.78 -5.54
CA THR A 396 -23.57 -28.22 -5.51
C THR A 396 -22.53 -29.03 -4.72
N HIS A 397 -21.35 -28.48 -4.44
CA HIS A 397 -20.30 -29.17 -3.67
C HIS A 397 -20.35 -28.92 -2.15
N PHE A 398 -21.32 -28.13 -1.68
CA PHE A 398 -21.60 -27.91 -0.25
C PHE A 398 -23.00 -28.39 0.17
N SER A 399 -23.64 -29.25 -0.64
CA SER A 399 -24.92 -29.92 -0.31
C SER A 399 -24.71 -31.35 0.15
#